data_AF-A0A1G2PHR2-F1
#
_entry.id   AF-A0A1G2PHR2-F1
#
_cell.length_a   1.000
_cell.length_b   1.000
_cell.length_c   1.000
_cell.angle_alpha   90.00
_cell.angle_beta   90.00
_cell.angle_gamma   90.00
#
_symmetry.space_group_name_H-M   'P 1'
#
loop_
_entity.id
_entity.type
_entity.pdbx_description
1 polymer ?
#
loop_
_entity_poly.entity_id
_entity_poly.type
_entity_poly.pdbx_seq_one_letter_code
_entity_poly.pdbx_strand_id
1 'polypeptide(L)'
;MEYERKQISKRNYTNAIFLCSCLFVFLFVSIRVVNAQVSPSLAVFPEKFEFPVSRSEVREEELRVTNTGDVPIPLRFRLVRWDAADEVGGINYFEQKEDSSFDIIQWISFSEADVILEAKETRKIPFTITVPANAEPGGKYGAIFVEPAFPDFYFAEGATRVLPKIGILLLLNIPTADLEGEIMGATSVEEFTISGRSNVLSQAASRVVSLFRAPLSAFAAEPAVSVDVFSKTPSDLVLRIKNNGIAHLRPHGRLSVHNTFGAKVAEAELAATTILPGKIRKFPIMLSQTNVPLLPSFAERQLALGRYRATVVLEGAGEEEPLVQTLSYWIFPWPGFLMLFLVSAPLVFTGWRLRNRFTGAVAALLSGVGAGKRK
;
A
#
# COMPACT_ATOMS: atom_id res chain seq x y z
N MET A 1 6.37 44.13 75.65
CA MET A 1 7.24 43.03 75.16
C MET A 1 6.55 42.05 74.21
N GLU A 2 5.25 41.74 74.38
CA GLU A 2 4.55 40.78 73.51
C GLU A 2 4.20 41.35 72.11
N TYR A 3 3.94 42.66 72.03
CA TYR A 3 3.64 43.36 70.78
C TYR A 3 4.84 43.43 69.81
N GLU A 4 6.05 43.68 70.33
CA GLU A 4 7.27 43.72 69.52
C GLU A 4 7.69 42.33 68.99
N ARG A 5 7.50 41.26 69.77
CA ARG A 5 7.77 39.89 69.29
C ARG A 5 6.83 39.48 68.15
N LYS A 6 5.55 39.89 68.18
CA LYS A 6 4.60 39.66 67.08
C LYS A 6 4.96 40.42 65.81
N GLN A 7 5.47 41.65 65.93
CA GLN A 7 5.94 42.47 64.81
C GLN A 7 7.20 41.89 64.14
N ILE A 8 8.20 41.48 64.94
CA ILE A 8 9.43 40.85 64.44
C ILE A 8 9.13 39.50 63.75
N SER A 9 8.23 38.71 64.34
CA SER A 9 7.77 37.43 63.79
C SER A 9 7.08 37.62 62.44
N LYS A 10 6.11 38.55 62.32
CA LYS A 10 5.45 38.88 61.04
C LYS A 10 6.45 39.34 59.97
N ARG A 11 7.43 40.17 60.32
CA ARG A 11 8.44 40.68 59.37
C ARG A 11 9.34 39.56 58.83
N ASN A 12 9.66 38.56 59.64
CA ASN A 12 10.44 37.40 59.21
C ASN A 12 9.63 36.50 58.26
N TYR A 13 8.32 36.34 58.48
CA TYR A 13 7.46 35.58 57.57
C TYR A 13 7.26 36.28 56.22
N THR A 14 7.07 37.61 56.17
CA THR A 14 6.98 38.33 54.88
C THR A 14 8.28 38.27 54.08
N ASN A 15 9.43 38.39 54.74
CA ASN A 15 10.72 38.25 54.07
C ASN A 15 10.96 36.83 53.56
N ALA A 16 10.54 35.80 54.32
CA ALA A 16 10.63 34.40 53.89
C ALA A 16 9.70 34.12 52.69
N ILE A 17 8.47 34.64 52.69
CA ILE A 17 7.54 34.49 51.57
C ILE A 17 8.07 35.20 50.32
N PHE A 18 8.63 36.41 50.48
CA PHE A 18 9.24 37.14 49.37
C PHE A 18 10.45 36.37 48.80
N LEU A 19 11.34 35.86 49.66
CA LEU A 19 12.49 35.07 49.23
C LEU A 19 12.07 33.77 48.52
N CYS A 20 11.07 33.06 49.05
CA CYS A 20 10.50 31.87 48.41
C CYS A 20 9.83 32.20 47.08
N SER A 21 9.16 33.35 46.95
CA SER A 21 8.56 33.79 45.69
C SER A 21 9.62 34.13 44.63
N CYS A 22 10.70 34.80 45.01
CA CYS A 22 11.83 35.07 44.12
C CYS A 22 12.55 33.79 43.71
N LEU A 23 12.73 32.83 44.64
CA LEU A 23 13.31 31.53 44.33
C LEU A 23 12.39 30.71 43.42
N PHE A 24 11.07 30.77 43.60
CA PHE A 24 10.08 30.11 42.76
C PHE A 24 10.07 30.69 41.34
N VAL A 25 10.13 32.03 41.21
CA VAL A 25 10.26 32.70 39.91
C VAL A 25 11.60 32.37 39.26
N PHE A 26 12.71 32.31 40.01
CA PHE A 26 14.02 31.95 39.46
C PHE A 26 14.08 30.47 39.00
N LEU A 27 13.44 29.56 39.74
CA LEU A 27 13.29 28.15 39.35
C LEU A 27 12.40 27.96 38.11
N PHE A 28 11.38 28.81 37.92
CA PHE A 28 10.50 28.76 36.74
C PHE A 28 11.00 29.57 35.53
N VAL A 29 11.88 30.55 35.74
CA VAL A 29 12.52 31.38 34.68
C VAL A 29 13.90 30.81 34.30
N SER A 30 14.11 29.51 34.52
CA SER A 30 15.16 28.79 33.79
C SER A 30 14.72 28.64 32.34
N ILE A 31 14.90 29.68 31.53
CA ILE A 31 14.73 29.62 30.07
C ILE A 31 15.72 28.57 29.58
N ARG A 32 15.22 27.34 29.38
CA ARG A 32 15.91 26.33 28.60
C ARG A 32 15.98 26.91 27.20
N VAL A 33 17.08 27.55 26.85
CA VAL A 33 17.41 27.82 25.45
C VAL A 33 17.62 26.44 24.84
N VAL A 34 16.53 25.86 24.32
CA VAL A 34 16.60 24.74 23.41
C VAL A 34 17.29 25.31 22.18
N ASN A 35 18.60 25.07 22.05
CA ASN A 35 19.27 25.26 20.78
C ASN A 35 18.58 24.31 19.81
N ALA A 36 17.64 24.84 19.03
CA ALA A 36 17.09 24.14 17.90
C ALA A 36 18.30 23.71 17.05
N GLN A 37 18.53 22.41 16.91
CA GLN A 37 19.47 21.93 15.92
C GLN A 37 18.97 22.43 14.58
N VAL A 38 19.68 23.39 13.99
CA VAL A 38 19.40 23.88 12.64
C VAL A 38 19.64 22.70 11.71
N SER A 39 18.56 22.00 11.39
CA SER A 39 18.61 20.91 10.44
C SER A 39 18.62 21.53 9.05
N PRO A 40 19.53 21.11 8.16
CA PRO A 40 19.53 21.58 6.79
C PRO A 40 18.14 21.37 6.19
N SER A 41 17.57 22.37 5.53
CA SER A 41 16.25 22.26 4.92
C SER A 41 16.41 22.49 3.42
N LEU A 42 16.23 21.43 2.64
CA LEU A 42 16.47 21.43 1.19
C LEU A 42 15.17 21.08 0.46
N ALA A 43 14.97 21.71 -0.69
CA ALA A 43 13.95 21.34 -1.66
C ALA A 43 14.62 21.16 -3.03
N VAL A 44 14.15 20.19 -3.80
CA VAL A 44 14.66 19.91 -5.15
C VAL A 44 13.51 19.82 -6.14
N PHE A 45 13.76 20.21 -7.38
CA PHE A 45 12.82 20.02 -8.48
C PHE A 45 13.57 19.79 -9.79
N PRO A 46 13.13 18.83 -10.64
CA PRO A 46 12.03 17.88 -10.41
C PRO A 46 12.40 16.76 -9.42
N GLU A 47 11.42 15.99 -8.97
CA GLU A 47 11.63 14.81 -8.11
C GLU A 47 12.14 13.58 -8.88
N LYS A 48 11.97 13.59 -10.20
CA LYS A 48 12.48 12.58 -11.12
C LYS A 48 12.61 13.10 -12.54
N PHE A 49 13.46 12.45 -13.32
CA PHE A 49 13.55 12.57 -14.77
C PHE A 49 13.20 11.23 -15.40
N GLU A 50 12.29 11.26 -16.37
CA GLU A 50 11.80 10.07 -17.02
C GLU A 50 11.50 10.37 -18.49
N PHE A 51 12.34 9.84 -19.39
CA PHE A 51 12.22 10.07 -20.83
C PHE A 51 13.02 9.03 -21.64
N PRO A 52 12.67 8.83 -22.92
CA PRO A 52 13.49 8.05 -23.82
C PRO A 52 14.76 8.83 -24.23
N VAL A 53 15.84 8.08 -24.45
CA VAL A 53 17.13 8.58 -24.96
C VAL A 53 17.65 7.67 -26.08
N SER A 54 18.37 8.27 -27.02
CA SER A 54 19.00 7.58 -28.15
C SER A 54 20.49 7.34 -27.90
N ARG A 55 21.07 6.36 -28.59
CA ARG A 55 22.52 6.14 -28.58
C ARG A 55 23.26 7.36 -29.12
N SER A 56 24.40 7.70 -28.53
CA SER A 56 25.19 8.89 -28.87
C SER A 56 24.46 10.22 -28.66
N GLU A 57 23.29 10.21 -28.01
CA GLU A 57 22.58 11.44 -27.66
C GLU A 57 23.33 12.15 -26.53
N VAL A 58 23.49 13.47 -26.71
CA VAL A 58 23.92 14.38 -25.65
C VAL A 58 22.72 15.23 -25.28
N ARG A 59 22.29 15.16 -24.03
CA ARG A 59 21.15 15.91 -23.52
C ARG A 59 21.58 16.74 -22.32
N GLU A 60 21.18 18.01 -22.31
CA GLU A 60 21.38 18.92 -21.18
C GLU A 60 20.09 19.03 -20.38
N GLU A 61 20.20 18.94 -19.06
CA GLU A 61 19.09 19.02 -18.12
C GLU A 61 19.48 19.96 -16.96
N GLU A 62 18.48 20.47 -16.24
CA GLU A 62 18.69 21.30 -15.06
C GLU A 62 18.01 20.74 -13.81
N LEU A 63 18.75 20.69 -12.70
CA LEU A 63 18.22 20.41 -11.37
C LEU A 63 18.10 21.71 -10.58
N ARG A 64 16.90 22.05 -10.11
CA ARG A 64 16.70 23.20 -9.22
C ARG A 64 16.84 22.76 -7.78
N VAL A 65 17.75 23.39 -7.05
CA VAL A 65 17.96 23.13 -5.63
C VAL A 65 17.75 24.42 -4.85
N THR A 66 16.89 24.34 -3.85
CA THR A 66 16.54 25.47 -2.98
C THR A 66 16.95 25.17 -1.55
N ASN A 67 17.77 26.04 -0.98
CA ASN A 67 17.99 26.08 0.45
C ASN A 67 16.80 26.80 1.10
N THR A 68 15.97 26.06 1.82
CA THR A 68 14.81 26.63 2.54
C THR A 68 15.18 27.04 3.97
N GLY A 69 16.40 26.74 4.43
CA GLY A 69 16.92 27.15 5.71
C GLY A 69 17.42 28.59 5.75
N ASP A 70 17.92 28.99 6.92
CA ASP A 70 18.43 30.34 7.21
C ASP A 70 19.96 30.40 7.28
N VAL A 71 20.64 29.29 6.96
CA VAL A 71 22.10 29.16 7.02
C VAL A 71 22.60 28.64 5.66
N PRO A 72 23.77 29.11 5.16
CA PRO A 72 24.36 28.58 3.94
C PRO A 72 24.68 27.08 4.06
N ILE A 73 24.43 26.33 2.99
CA ILE A 73 24.62 24.87 2.95
C ILE A 73 25.60 24.52 1.83
N PRO A 74 26.78 23.93 2.13
CA PRO A 74 27.60 23.27 1.13
C PRO A 74 26.91 21.97 0.71
N LEU A 75 26.77 21.76 -0.59
CA LEU A 75 26.14 20.62 -1.20
C LEU A 75 27.12 19.86 -2.09
N ARG A 76 26.92 18.55 -2.14
CA ARG A 76 27.53 17.64 -3.09
C ARG A 76 26.46 16.84 -3.82
N PHE A 77 26.72 16.55 -5.09
CA PHE A 77 25.90 15.67 -5.91
C PHE A 77 26.56 14.29 -6.01
N ARG A 78 25.79 13.24 -5.72
CA ARG A 78 26.26 11.86 -5.78
C ARG A 78 25.37 11.02 -6.66
N LEU A 79 25.96 10.38 -7.67
CA LEU A 79 25.25 9.49 -8.58
C LEU A 79 25.31 8.07 -8.06
N VAL A 80 24.17 7.38 -8.12
CA VAL A 80 24.08 5.94 -7.82
C VAL A 80 23.19 5.25 -8.84
N ARG A 81 23.45 3.97 -9.08
CA ARG A 81 22.54 3.09 -9.80
C ARG A 81 21.54 2.55 -8.80
N TRP A 82 20.33 2.24 -9.25
CA TRP A 82 19.37 1.55 -8.41
C TRP A 82 18.60 0.46 -9.13
N ASP A 83 18.06 -0.47 -8.34
CA ASP A 83 17.14 -1.52 -8.80
C ASP A 83 16.04 -1.72 -7.74
N ALA A 84 14.94 -2.35 -8.12
CA ALA A 84 13.86 -2.70 -7.21
C ALA A 84 14.34 -3.74 -6.21
N ALA A 85 14.19 -3.42 -4.91
CA ALA A 85 14.53 -4.33 -3.81
C ALA A 85 13.41 -5.32 -3.51
N ASP A 86 12.17 -4.90 -3.72
CA ASP A 86 10.97 -5.67 -3.42
C ASP A 86 9.82 -5.34 -4.39
N GLU A 87 8.66 -5.96 -4.16
CA GLU A 87 7.47 -5.80 -4.99
C GLU A 87 6.58 -4.62 -4.58
N VAL A 88 6.92 -3.86 -3.55
CA VAL A 88 6.05 -2.83 -2.95
C VAL A 88 6.61 -1.40 -3.04
N GLY A 89 7.90 -1.22 -3.33
CA GLY A 89 8.49 0.12 -3.42
C GLY A 89 9.93 0.25 -3.00
N GLY A 90 10.52 -0.79 -2.41
CA GLY A 90 11.90 -0.77 -1.96
C GLY A 90 12.88 -0.57 -3.12
N ILE A 91 13.95 0.16 -2.82
CA ILE A 91 15.02 0.49 -3.76
C ILE A 91 16.35 0.02 -3.17
N ASN A 92 17.12 -0.71 -3.95
CA ASN A 92 18.51 -1.05 -3.66
C ASN A 92 19.42 -0.11 -4.44
N TYR A 93 20.38 0.51 -3.76
CA TYR A 93 21.36 1.41 -4.37
C TYR A 93 22.70 0.71 -4.55
N PHE A 94 23.33 0.95 -5.70
CA PHE A 94 24.63 0.43 -6.06
C PHE A 94 25.56 1.60 -6.40
N GLU A 95 26.69 1.66 -5.68
CA GLU A 95 27.67 2.75 -5.82
C GLU A 95 28.87 2.35 -6.70
N GLN A 96 29.04 1.05 -6.96
CA GLN A 96 30.12 0.55 -7.80
C GLN A 96 29.81 0.84 -9.26
N LYS A 97 30.82 1.36 -9.97
CA LYS A 97 30.72 1.59 -11.42
C LYS A 97 30.85 0.26 -12.15
N GLU A 98 29.95 0.03 -13.10
CA GLU A 98 29.94 -1.16 -13.96
C GLU A 98 30.41 -0.80 -15.38
N ASP A 99 29.98 -1.54 -16.42
CA ASP A 99 30.30 -1.17 -17.79
C ASP A 99 29.51 0.06 -18.23
N SER A 100 30.17 0.97 -18.94
CA SER A 100 29.53 2.15 -19.54
C SER A 100 28.37 1.83 -20.48
N SER A 101 28.29 0.65 -21.09
CA SER A 101 27.17 0.23 -21.94
C SER A 101 25.84 0.15 -21.18
N PHE A 102 25.91 -0.07 -19.86
CA PHE A 102 24.76 -0.33 -19.00
C PHE A 102 24.63 0.69 -17.85
N ASP A 103 25.74 1.17 -17.30
CA ASP A 103 25.75 1.96 -16.09
C ASP A 103 25.52 3.45 -16.35
N ILE A 104 24.27 3.88 -16.09
CA ILE A 104 23.84 5.29 -16.18
C ILE A 104 24.67 6.26 -15.34
N ILE A 105 25.32 5.80 -14.25
CA ILE A 105 26.16 6.68 -13.42
C ILE A 105 27.29 7.30 -14.25
N GLN A 106 27.77 6.59 -15.26
CA GLN A 106 28.88 7.05 -16.10
C GLN A 106 28.45 8.02 -17.20
N TRP A 107 27.14 8.14 -17.45
CA TRP A 107 26.61 8.98 -18.51
C TRP A 107 26.41 10.43 -18.05
N ILE A 108 26.39 10.65 -16.74
CA ILE A 108 25.95 11.91 -16.15
C ILE A 108 27.13 12.68 -15.58
N SER A 109 27.26 13.95 -15.99
CA SER A 109 28.26 14.88 -15.48
C SER A 109 27.61 16.19 -15.07
N PHE A 110 27.93 16.67 -13.86
CA PHE A 110 27.54 18.00 -13.39
C PHE A 110 28.57 19.04 -13.83
N SER A 111 28.11 20.25 -14.15
CA SER A 111 29.01 21.38 -14.38
C SER A 111 29.73 21.82 -13.10
N GLU A 112 29.07 21.65 -11.95
CA GLU A 112 29.53 22.03 -10.62
C GLU A 112 29.34 20.85 -9.67
N ALA A 113 30.43 20.25 -9.19
CA ALA A 113 30.37 19.06 -8.32
C ALA A 113 30.09 19.39 -6.84
N ASP A 114 30.61 20.52 -6.36
CA ASP A 114 30.40 21.04 -5.01
C ASP A 114 29.89 22.49 -5.11
N VAL A 115 28.82 22.80 -4.38
CA VAL A 115 28.07 24.06 -4.50
C VAL A 115 27.70 24.56 -3.12
N ILE A 116 27.95 25.84 -2.84
CA ILE A 116 27.44 26.47 -1.61
C ILE A 116 26.19 27.25 -1.96
N LEU A 117 25.06 26.87 -1.37
CA LEU A 117 23.79 27.58 -1.46
C LEU A 117 23.63 28.49 -0.25
N GLU A 118 23.49 29.78 -0.48
CA GLU A 118 23.16 30.76 0.56
C GLU A 118 21.76 30.51 1.15
N ALA A 119 21.49 31.12 2.29
CA ALA A 119 20.17 31.05 2.94
C ALA A 119 19.06 31.54 1.97
N LYS A 120 17.98 30.77 1.85
CA LYS A 120 16.86 31.04 0.92
C LYS A 120 17.23 31.05 -0.57
N GLU A 121 18.48 30.73 -0.94
CA GLU A 121 18.90 30.72 -2.33
C GLU A 121 18.26 29.54 -3.09
N THR A 122 17.88 29.79 -4.34
CA THR A 122 17.57 28.75 -5.32
C THR A 122 18.60 28.81 -6.43
N ARG A 123 19.29 27.69 -6.69
CA ARG A 123 20.24 27.56 -7.79
C ARG A 123 19.79 26.51 -8.79
N LYS A 124 20.02 26.81 -10.06
CA LYS A 124 19.87 25.87 -11.17
C LYS A 124 21.22 25.21 -11.40
N ILE A 125 21.26 23.89 -11.27
CA ILE A 125 22.46 23.08 -11.42
C ILE A 125 22.34 22.33 -12.75
N PRO A 126 23.04 22.78 -13.80
CA PRO A 126 23.00 22.08 -15.08
C PRO A 126 23.82 20.78 -15.00
N PHE A 127 23.33 19.76 -15.66
CA PHE A 127 24.03 18.50 -15.85
C PHE A 127 23.78 17.96 -17.26
N THR A 128 24.74 17.20 -17.75
CA THR A 128 24.72 16.62 -19.09
C THR A 128 24.61 15.12 -18.99
N ILE A 129 23.76 14.53 -19.81
CA ILE A 129 23.61 13.09 -20.03
C ILE A 129 24.23 12.79 -21.40
N THR A 130 25.34 12.06 -21.42
CA THR A 130 26.03 11.61 -22.63
C THR A 130 25.85 10.11 -22.77
N VAL A 131 24.94 9.69 -23.66
CA VAL A 131 24.63 8.28 -23.88
C VAL A 131 25.68 7.67 -24.80
N PRO A 132 26.38 6.58 -24.42
CA PRO A 132 27.41 6.01 -25.25
C PRO A 132 26.83 5.31 -26.50
N ALA A 133 27.63 5.22 -27.56
CA ALA A 133 27.21 4.63 -28.84
C ALA A 133 26.88 3.13 -28.71
N ASN A 134 27.55 2.43 -27.80
CA ASN A 134 27.34 1.01 -27.48
C ASN A 134 26.32 0.79 -26.36
N ALA A 135 25.50 1.80 -25.99
CA ALA A 135 24.53 1.66 -24.92
C ALA A 135 23.52 0.53 -25.21
N GLU A 136 23.34 -0.35 -24.23
CA GLU A 136 22.42 -1.48 -24.31
C GLU A 136 20.96 -0.98 -24.34
N PRO A 137 20.08 -1.59 -25.16
CA PRO A 137 18.67 -1.23 -25.18
C PRO A 137 17.99 -1.47 -23.82
N GLY A 138 16.79 -0.91 -23.66
CA GLY A 138 15.96 -1.06 -22.47
C GLY A 138 16.22 -0.01 -21.39
N GLY A 139 15.63 -0.26 -20.22
CA GLY A 139 15.62 0.64 -19.08
C GLY A 139 16.98 0.81 -18.41
N LYS A 140 17.28 2.05 -17.97
CA LYS A 140 18.52 2.44 -17.30
C LYS A 140 18.16 3.34 -16.11
N TYR A 141 18.54 2.92 -14.91
CA TYR A 141 17.99 3.44 -13.66
C TYR A 141 19.07 3.98 -12.74
N GLY A 142 19.01 5.27 -12.45
CA GLY A 142 19.97 5.98 -11.61
C GLY A 142 19.29 6.93 -10.65
N ALA A 143 20.02 7.45 -9.68
CA ALA A 143 19.55 8.50 -8.81
C ALA A 143 20.65 9.53 -8.58
N ILE A 144 20.25 10.80 -8.56
CA ILE A 144 21.08 11.92 -8.12
C ILE A 144 20.74 12.17 -6.67
N PHE A 145 21.72 12.04 -5.80
CA PHE A 145 21.60 12.42 -4.41
C PHE A 145 22.19 13.79 -4.16
N VAL A 146 21.38 14.66 -3.56
CA VAL A 146 21.81 15.97 -3.06
C VAL A 146 22.08 15.83 -1.57
N GLU A 147 23.35 15.97 -1.19
CA GLU A 147 23.84 15.72 0.17
C GLU A 147 24.52 16.98 0.74
N PRO A 148 24.16 17.42 1.97
CA PRO A 148 24.93 18.41 2.70
C PRO A 148 26.35 17.93 3.00
N ALA A 149 27.36 18.69 2.60
CA ALA A 149 28.77 18.37 2.72
C ALA A 149 29.46 19.24 3.79
N PHE A 150 28.85 19.36 4.98
CA PHE A 150 29.42 20.14 6.08
C PHE A 150 30.70 19.48 6.64
N PRO A 151 31.81 20.23 6.77
CA PRO A 151 32.98 19.78 7.51
C PRO A 151 32.68 19.46 8.97
N ASP A 152 33.44 18.53 9.57
CA ASP A 152 33.21 18.08 10.96
C ASP A 152 33.27 19.19 12.00
N PHE A 153 34.05 20.25 11.77
CA PHE A 153 34.21 21.36 12.70
C PHE A 153 32.95 22.24 12.84
N TYR A 154 31.96 22.11 11.95
CA TYR A 154 30.67 22.80 12.08
C TYR A 154 29.78 22.22 13.19
N PHE A 155 30.21 21.12 13.79
CA PHE A 155 29.41 20.37 14.75
C PHE A 155 30.16 20.16 16.06
N ALA A 156 29.44 20.27 17.17
CA ALA A 156 29.99 19.95 18.48
C ALA A 156 30.40 18.47 18.57
N GLU A 157 31.52 18.20 19.24
CA GLU A 157 31.97 16.83 19.54
C GLU A 157 30.92 16.10 20.38
N GLY A 158 30.64 14.84 20.02
CA GLY A 158 29.68 13.99 20.72
C GLY A 158 28.19 14.30 20.46
N ALA A 159 27.86 15.28 19.61
CA ALA A 159 26.48 15.57 19.24
C ALA A 159 25.96 14.61 18.15
N THR A 160 24.76 14.05 18.33
CA THR A 160 24.04 13.33 17.27
C THR A 160 23.64 14.30 16.15
N ARG A 161 23.92 13.90 14.91
CA ARG A 161 23.69 14.71 13.70
C ARG A 161 22.70 14.01 12.78
N VAL A 162 21.78 14.77 12.21
CA VAL A 162 20.87 14.30 11.16
C VAL A 162 21.07 15.20 9.96
N LEU A 163 21.66 14.63 8.90
CA LEU A 163 21.83 15.33 7.62
C LEU A 163 20.83 14.74 6.62
N PRO A 164 19.86 15.53 6.14
CA PRO A 164 18.93 15.03 5.14
C PRO A 164 19.63 14.86 3.81
N LYS A 165 19.23 13.83 3.09
CA LYS A 165 19.71 13.50 1.76
C LYS A 165 18.51 13.31 0.87
N ILE A 166 18.47 14.03 -0.26
CA ILE A 166 17.34 13.98 -1.19
C ILE A 166 17.76 13.26 -2.46
N GLY A 167 17.02 12.21 -2.83
CA GLY A 167 17.24 11.45 -4.06
C GLY A 167 16.28 11.87 -5.16
N ILE A 168 16.81 12.21 -6.32
CA ILE A 168 16.08 12.45 -7.56
C ILE A 168 16.25 11.22 -8.44
N LEU A 169 15.15 10.61 -8.88
CA LEU A 169 15.21 9.40 -9.68
C LEU A 169 15.41 9.71 -11.17
N LEU A 170 16.24 8.91 -11.83
CA LEU A 170 16.48 8.92 -13.27
C LEU A 170 15.99 7.60 -13.83
N LEU A 171 15.04 7.67 -14.76
CA LEU A 171 14.45 6.52 -15.45
C LEU A 171 14.58 6.76 -16.96
N LEU A 172 15.71 6.33 -17.52
CA LEU A 172 15.97 6.47 -18.95
C LEU A 172 15.59 5.19 -19.66
N ASN A 173 15.13 5.30 -20.90
CA ASN A 173 14.84 4.15 -21.74
C ASN A 173 15.52 4.31 -23.11
N ILE A 174 16.24 3.27 -23.53
CA ILE A 174 16.80 3.20 -24.88
C ILE A 174 15.92 2.27 -25.70
N PRO A 175 15.14 2.79 -26.67
CA PRO A 175 14.24 1.97 -27.46
C PRO A 175 15.05 0.96 -28.31
N THR A 176 14.50 -0.23 -28.53
CA THR A 176 14.99 -1.11 -29.59
C THR A 176 14.52 -0.54 -30.93
N ALA A 177 15.46 -0.35 -31.85
CA ALA A 177 15.13 0.05 -33.21
C ALA A 177 14.65 -1.20 -33.97
N ASP A 178 13.40 -1.61 -33.72
CA ASP A 178 12.73 -2.60 -34.55
C ASP A 178 11.73 -1.85 -35.46
N LEU A 179 11.69 -2.27 -36.73
CA LEU A 179 11.05 -1.58 -37.87
C LEU A 179 9.53 -1.34 -37.75
N GLU A 180 8.92 -1.70 -36.62
CA GLU A 180 7.46 -1.65 -36.37
C GLU A 180 7.09 -0.94 -35.05
N GLY A 181 8.06 -0.44 -34.27
CA GLY A 181 7.78 0.35 -33.07
C GLY A 181 7.14 -0.44 -31.91
N GLU A 182 7.06 -1.77 -31.99
CA GLU A 182 6.56 -2.62 -30.92
C GLU A 182 7.57 -2.67 -29.76
N ILE A 183 7.15 -2.19 -28.60
CA ILE A 183 7.84 -2.49 -27.34
C ILE A 183 7.65 -3.98 -27.09
N MET A 184 8.68 -4.80 -27.36
CA MET A 184 8.66 -6.21 -26.97
C MET A 184 8.50 -6.31 -25.44
N GLY A 185 7.31 -6.67 -24.98
CA GLY A 185 7.03 -6.77 -23.55
C GLY A 185 5.59 -7.08 -23.18
N ALA A 186 5.11 -8.27 -23.56
CA ALA A 186 3.85 -8.82 -23.05
C ALA A 186 3.86 -8.83 -21.51
N THR A 187 3.10 -7.92 -20.90
CA THR A 187 2.90 -7.92 -19.45
C THR A 187 2.12 -9.16 -19.06
N SER A 188 2.55 -9.86 -18.01
CA SER A 188 1.80 -10.99 -17.47
C SER A 188 1.28 -10.70 -16.07
N VAL A 189 0.02 -11.09 -15.82
CA VAL A 189 -0.52 -11.12 -14.47
C VAL A 189 0.07 -12.34 -13.76
N GLU A 190 0.97 -12.09 -12.81
CA GLU A 190 1.61 -13.16 -12.02
C GLU A 190 0.61 -13.73 -10.99
N GLU A 191 -0.15 -12.85 -10.34
CA GLU A 191 -1.14 -13.24 -9.34
C GLU A 191 -2.29 -12.25 -9.33
N PHE A 192 -3.52 -12.76 -9.43
CA PHE A 192 -4.71 -11.99 -9.11
C PHE A 192 -5.64 -12.84 -8.24
N THR A 193 -5.55 -12.62 -6.93
CA THR A 193 -6.23 -13.45 -5.92
C THR A 193 -6.69 -12.63 -4.72
N ILE A 194 -7.26 -13.30 -3.73
CA ILE A 194 -7.69 -12.74 -2.44
C ILE A 194 -6.83 -13.33 -1.33
N SER A 195 -6.22 -12.48 -0.51
CA SER A 195 -5.52 -12.91 0.71
C SER A 195 -6.51 -13.35 1.80
N GLY A 196 -6.11 -14.30 2.65
CA GLY A 196 -6.95 -14.80 3.75
C GLY A 196 -7.88 -15.97 3.39
N ARG A 197 -7.41 -16.86 2.51
CA ARG A 197 -8.12 -18.07 2.07
C ARG A 197 -8.48 -18.99 3.26
N SER A 198 -9.76 -19.33 3.43
CA SER A 198 -10.16 -20.39 4.39
C SER A 198 -10.03 -21.75 3.72
N ASN A 199 -8.94 -22.47 4.01
CA ASN A 199 -8.64 -23.78 3.43
C ASN A 199 -9.72 -24.84 3.70
N VAL A 200 -10.46 -24.71 4.81
CA VAL A 200 -11.50 -25.67 5.21
C VAL A 200 -12.77 -25.47 4.37
N LEU A 201 -13.18 -24.21 4.15
CA LEU A 201 -14.38 -23.88 3.38
C LEU A 201 -14.18 -24.12 1.89
N SER A 202 -12.99 -23.83 1.35
CA SER A 202 -12.69 -24.09 -0.07
C SER A 202 -12.73 -25.58 -0.40
N GLN A 203 -12.25 -26.44 0.51
CA GLN A 203 -12.34 -27.91 0.35
C GLN A 203 -13.77 -28.45 0.49
N ALA A 204 -14.55 -27.92 1.43
CA ALA A 204 -15.96 -28.31 1.57
C ALA A 204 -16.77 -27.84 0.35
N ALA A 205 -16.55 -26.61 -0.11
CA ALA A 205 -17.22 -26.04 -1.27
C ALA A 205 -16.88 -26.77 -2.57
N SER A 206 -15.61 -27.10 -2.81
CA SER A 206 -15.21 -27.87 -4.00
C SER A 206 -15.88 -29.25 -4.04
N ARG A 207 -16.02 -29.92 -2.89
CA ARG A 207 -16.77 -31.18 -2.76
C ARG A 207 -18.26 -30.99 -3.02
N VAL A 208 -18.88 -29.95 -2.46
CA VAL A 208 -20.31 -29.66 -2.68
C VAL A 208 -20.58 -29.33 -4.15
N VAL A 209 -19.74 -28.51 -4.79
CA VAL A 209 -19.85 -28.17 -6.21
C VAL A 209 -19.69 -29.40 -7.10
N SER A 210 -18.79 -30.34 -6.73
CA SER A 210 -18.65 -31.60 -7.45
C SER A 210 -19.91 -32.48 -7.41
N LEU A 211 -20.77 -32.34 -6.39
CA LEU A 211 -22.03 -33.07 -6.26
C LEU A 211 -23.16 -32.49 -7.11
N PHE A 212 -23.07 -31.21 -7.51
CA PHE A 212 -24.03 -30.55 -8.39
C PHE A 212 -23.63 -30.59 -9.87
N ARG A 213 -22.51 -31.25 -10.21
CA ARG A 213 -22.15 -31.54 -11.60
C ARG A 213 -23.13 -32.57 -12.14
N ALA A 214 -24.13 -32.13 -12.91
CA ALA A 214 -25.02 -33.06 -13.61
C ALA A 214 -24.19 -34.04 -14.45
N PRO A 215 -24.53 -35.35 -14.49
CA PRO A 215 -23.92 -36.30 -15.40
C PRO A 215 -24.51 -36.11 -16.80
N LEU A 216 -24.23 -34.95 -17.42
CA LEU A 216 -24.50 -34.71 -18.83
C LEU A 216 -23.15 -34.68 -19.55
N SER A 217 -22.75 -35.85 -20.02
CA SER A 217 -21.66 -36.05 -20.97
C SER A 217 -21.95 -35.26 -22.25
N ALA A 218 -21.40 -34.05 -22.39
CA ALA A 218 -21.24 -33.36 -23.67
C ALA A 218 -20.40 -32.08 -23.61
N PHE A 219 -20.15 -31.47 -22.44
CA PHE A 219 -19.31 -30.28 -22.38
C PHE A 219 -17.97 -30.58 -21.71
N ALA A 220 -16.94 -30.17 -22.44
CA ALA A 220 -15.55 -30.53 -22.32
C ALA A 220 -14.96 -30.31 -20.92
N ALA A 221 -13.80 -30.92 -20.72
CA ALA A 221 -12.91 -30.73 -19.59
C ALA A 221 -12.56 -29.26 -19.37
N GLU A 222 -13.41 -28.52 -18.64
CA GLU A 222 -12.96 -27.33 -17.95
C GLU A 222 -12.07 -27.77 -16.77
N PRO A 223 -10.91 -27.12 -16.56
CA PRO A 223 -10.05 -27.42 -15.42
C PRO A 223 -10.86 -27.28 -14.13
N ALA A 224 -10.50 -28.06 -13.11
CA ALA A 224 -11.14 -28.02 -11.80
C ALA A 224 -11.28 -26.56 -11.31
N VAL A 225 -12.48 -26.00 -11.45
CA VAL A 225 -12.77 -24.63 -11.02
C VAL A 225 -12.64 -24.63 -9.49
N SER A 226 -11.54 -24.09 -8.99
CA SER A 226 -11.36 -23.89 -7.56
C SER A 226 -12.40 -22.85 -7.11
N VAL A 227 -13.42 -23.31 -6.38
CA VAL A 227 -14.42 -22.42 -5.81
C VAL A 227 -13.89 -21.87 -4.50
N ASP A 228 -13.42 -20.62 -4.55
CA ASP A 228 -12.97 -19.90 -3.37
C ASP A 228 -14.16 -19.32 -2.61
N VAL A 229 -14.33 -19.73 -1.35
CA VAL A 229 -15.44 -19.34 -0.48
C VAL A 229 -14.95 -18.48 0.68
N PHE A 230 -15.50 -17.27 0.77
CA PHE A 230 -15.15 -16.27 1.78
C PHE A 230 -16.32 -15.94 2.69
N SER A 231 -16.02 -15.64 3.96
CA SER A 231 -17.03 -15.26 4.97
C SER A 231 -17.33 -13.76 5.04
N LYS A 232 -16.52 -12.93 4.37
CA LYS A 232 -16.64 -11.46 4.31
C LYS A 232 -16.28 -10.98 2.90
N THR A 233 -16.67 -9.76 2.55
CA THR A 233 -16.14 -9.08 1.35
C THR A 233 -14.61 -9.05 1.42
N PRO A 234 -13.89 -9.42 0.34
CA PRO A 234 -12.45 -9.39 0.33
C PRO A 234 -11.96 -7.95 0.53
N SER A 235 -11.42 -7.63 1.70
CA SER A 235 -10.67 -6.39 1.89
C SER A 235 -9.27 -6.49 1.28
N ASP A 236 -8.79 -7.72 1.07
CA ASP A 236 -7.37 -8.00 0.80
C ASP A 236 -7.19 -8.62 -0.59
N LEU A 237 -7.70 -7.96 -1.64
CA LEU A 237 -7.35 -8.34 -3.01
C LEU A 237 -5.86 -8.11 -3.24
N VAL A 238 -5.21 -9.07 -3.87
CA VAL A 238 -3.79 -9.01 -4.25
C VAL A 238 -3.71 -9.11 -5.76
N LEU A 239 -3.12 -8.08 -6.35
CA LEU A 239 -2.76 -8.04 -7.76
C LEU A 239 -1.25 -7.87 -7.85
N ARG A 240 -0.58 -8.82 -8.51
CA ARG A 240 0.85 -8.81 -8.79
C ARG A 240 1.05 -8.91 -10.30
N ILE A 241 1.83 -7.98 -10.82
CA ILE A 241 2.07 -7.85 -12.25
C ILE A 241 3.55 -7.97 -12.50
N LYS A 242 3.92 -8.78 -13.49
CA LYS A 242 5.29 -8.95 -13.92
C LYS A 242 5.52 -8.22 -15.24
N ASN A 243 6.58 -7.43 -15.28
CA ASN A 243 7.05 -6.82 -16.51
C ASN A 243 8.02 -7.79 -17.20
N ASN A 244 7.62 -8.36 -18.34
CA ASN A 244 8.49 -9.22 -19.15
C ASN A 244 9.20 -8.44 -20.28
N GLY A 245 8.97 -7.14 -20.38
CA GLY A 245 9.64 -6.28 -21.35
C GLY A 245 11.02 -5.84 -20.88
N ILE A 246 11.70 -5.12 -21.77
CA ILE A 246 13.05 -4.59 -21.57
C ILE A 246 13.09 -3.17 -20.98
N ALA A 247 11.96 -2.47 -20.97
CA ALA A 247 11.78 -1.12 -20.44
C ALA A 247 10.81 -1.12 -19.27
N HIS A 248 10.86 -0.12 -18.39
CA HIS A 248 9.88 -0.03 -17.29
C HIS A 248 8.50 0.30 -17.84
N LEU A 249 7.49 -0.20 -17.15
CA LEU A 249 6.09 0.05 -17.45
C LEU A 249 5.47 0.89 -16.33
N ARG A 250 4.43 1.65 -16.67
CA ARG A 250 3.65 2.45 -15.70
C ARG A 250 2.15 2.16 -15.80
N PRO A 251 1.75 0.90 -15.56
CA PRO A 251 0.35 0.53 -15.56
C PRO A 251 -0.44 1.32 -14.51
N HIS A 252 -1.63 1.74 -14.91
CA HIS A 252 -2.63 2.38 -14.06
C HIS A 252 -4.02 1.95 -14.50
N GLY A 253 -5.03 2.17 -13.67
CA GLY A 253 -6.40 1.89 -14.08
C GLY A 253 -7.32 1.68 -12.90
N ARG A 254 -8.23 0.71 -13.02
CA ARG A 254 -9.27 0.49 -12.03
C ARG A 254 -9.61 -0.97 -11.83
N LEU A 255 -9.99 -1.28 -10.60
CA LEU A 255 -10.57 -2.54 -10.20
C LEU A 255 -12.03 -2.32 -9.87
N SER A 256 -12.91 -3.11 -10.47
CA SER A 256 -14.35 -3.06 -10.21
C SER A 256 -14.87 -4.42 -9.76
N VAL A 257 -15.70 -4.42 -8.71
CA VAL A 257 -16.32 -5.64 -8.18
C VAL A 257 -17.81 -5.60 -8.46
N HIS A 258 -18.31 -6.64 -9.12
CA HIS A 258 -19.72 -6.83 -9.44
C HIS A 258 -20.28 -8.06 -8.72
N ASN A 259 -21.56 -8.00 -8.36
CA ASN A 259 -22.30 -9.13 -7.79
C ASN A 259 -22.91 -10.03 -8.89
N THR A 260 -23.64 -11.08 -8.49
CA THR A 260 -24.34 -12.01 -9.40
C THR A 260 -25.37 -11.34 -10.30
N PHE A 261 -25.93 -10.21 -9.86
CA PHE A 261 -26.94 -9.45 -10.60
C PHE A 261 -26.32 -8.39 -11.52
N GLY A 262 -24.98 -8.34 -11.61
CA GLY A 262 -24.25 -7.36 -12.41
C GLY A 262 -24.18 -5.96 -11.78
N ALA A 263 -24.68 -5.77 -10.56
CA ALA A 263 -24.55 -4.49 -9.86
C ALA A 263 -23.13 -4.32 -9.32
N LYS A 264 -22.56 -3.13 -9.50
CA LYS A 264 -21.24 -2.75 -8.98
C LYS A 264 -21.33 -2.47 -7.49
N VAL A 265 -20.54 -3.18 -6.70
CA VAL A 265 -20.56 -3.14 -5.22
C VAL A 265 -19.32 -2.47 -4.62
N ALA A 266 -18.19 -2.48 -5.34
CA ALA A 266 -16.97 -1.83 -4.92
C ALA A 266 -16.11 -1.42 -6.11
N GLU A 267 -15.27 -0.41 -5.89
CA GLU A 267 -14.28 0.06 -6.85
C GLU A 267 -12.99 0.42 -6.12
N ALA A 268 -11.85 0.20 -6.77
CA ALA A 268 -10.56 0.74 -6.36
C ALA A 268 -9.87 1.36 -7.58
N GLU A 269 -9.35 2.56 -7.38
CA GLU A 269 -8.47 3.20 -8.35
C GLU A 269 -7.04 2.66 -8.14
N LEU A 270 -6.40 2.26 -9.23
CA LEU A 270 -5.04 1.74 -9.23
C LEU A 270 -4.12 2.84 -9.77
N ALA A 271 -3.46 3.54 -8.85
CA ALA A 271 -2.52 4.60 -9.19
C ALA A 271 -1.36 4.07 -10.04
N ALA A 272 -0.86 4.92 -10.94
CA ALA A 272 0.27 4.60 -11.82
C ALA A 272 1.51 4.20 -11.02
N THR A 273 1.95 2.95 -11.17
CA THR A 273 3.12 2.42 -10.47
C THR A 273 4.16 1.93 -11.45
N THR A 274 5.44 2.17 -11.15
CA THR A 274 6.54 1.74 -12.02
C THR A 274 6.90 0.29 -11.77
N ILE A 275 6.98 -0.51 -12.83
CA ILE A 275 7.44 -1.89 -12.80
C ILE A 275 8.69 -2.01 -13.67
N LEU A 276 9.84 -2.29 -13.06
CA LEU A 276 11.10 -2.44 -13.78
C LEU A 276 11.14 -3.73 -14.62
N PRO A 277 11.97 -3.77 -15.68
CA PRO A 277 12.19 -4.96 -16.51
C PRO A 277 12.47 -6.22 -15.68
N GLY A 278 11.76 -7.30 -15.97
CA GLY A 278 11.90 -8.60 -15.29
C GLY A 278 11.41 -8.63 -13.84
N LYS A 279 10.90 -7.51 -13.28
CA LYS A 279 10.44 -7.42 -11.89
C LYS A 279 8.92 -7.57 -11.78
N ILE A 280 8.50 -7.90 -10.56
CA ILE A 280 7.10 -8.02 -10.16
C ILE A 280 6.73 -6.84 -9.26
N ARG A 281 5.52 -6.32 -9.43
CA ARG A 281 4.96 -5.27 -8.58
C ARG A 281 3.62 -5.69 -8.00
N LYS A 282 3.47 -5.55 -6.69
CA LYS A 282 2.21 -5.71 -5.96
C LYS A 282 1.47 -4.38 -5.89
N PHE A 283 0.22 -4.37 -6.32
CA PHE A 283 -0.62 -3.17 -6.31
C PHE A 283 -1.31 -3.00 -4.96
N PRO A 284 -1.24 -1.80 -4.35
CA PRO A 284 -2.06 -1.47 -3.21
C PRO A 284 -3.51 -1.27 -3.66
N ILE A 285 -4.41 -2.17 -3.26
CA ILE A 285 -5.83 -2.10 -3.60
C ILE A 285 -6.59 -1.57 -2.39
N MET A 286 -7.18 -0.38 -2.53
CA MET A 286 -8.02 0.23 -1.50
C MET A 286 -9.47 0.28 -2.01
N LEU A 287 -10.29 -0.67 -1.58
CA LEU A 287 -11.68 -0.77 -2.02
C LEU A 287 -12.55 0.30 -1.37
N SER A 288 -13.18 1.13 -2.18
CA SER A 288 -14.27 2.00 -1.78
C SER A 288 -15.61 1.31 -2.03
N GLN A 289 -16.41 1.14 -0.97
CA GLN A 289 -17.73 0.50 -1.06
C GLN A 289 -18.76 1.51 -1.58
N THR A 290 -19.57 1.08 -2.54
CA THR A 290 -20.71 1.89 -3.02
C THR A 290 -21.97 1.41 -2.31
N ASN A 291 -22.67 2.31 -1.62
CA ASN A 291 -23.98 2.00 -1.03
C ASN A 291 -24.95 1.62 -2.14
N VAL A 292 -25.60 0.46 -2.03
CA VAL A 292 -26.58 0.03 -3.04
C VAL A 292 -27.91 0.70 -2.68
N PRO A 293 -28.51 1.54 -3.56
CA PRO A 293 -29.64 2.42 -3.20
C PRO A 293 -30.93 1.73 -2.72
N LEU A 294 -31.01 0.40 -2.81
CA LEU A 294 -32.26 -0.37 -2.72
C LEU A 294 -32.27 -1.43 -1.63
N LEU A 295 -31.19 -1.60 -0.85
CA LEU A 295 -31.12 -2.61 0.20
C LEU A 295 -30.73 -1.98 1.55
N PRO A 296 -31.42 -2.32 2.65
CA PRO A 296 -30.98 -1.89 3.97
C PRO A 296 -29.62 -2.52 4.31
N SER A 297 -28.76 -1.78 5.01
CA SER A 297 -27.34 -2.13 5.25
C SER A 297 -27.10 -3.49 5.92
N PHE A 298 -28.06 -3.99 6.72
CA PHE A 298 -27.99 -5.33 7.30
C PHE A 298 -28.26 -6.43 6.25
N ALA A 299 -29.15 -6.16 5.29
CA ALA A 299 -29.47 -7.05 4.19
C ALA A 299 -28.34 -7.08 3.15
N GLU A 300 -27.63 -5.96 2.91
CA GLU A 300 -26.42 -5.95 2.07
C GLU A 300 -25.33 -6.91 2.59
N ARG A 301 -25.16 -7.01 3.91
CA ARG A 301 -24.16 -7.93 4.53
C ARG A 301 -24.59 -9.40 4.51
N GLN A 302 -25.89 -9.68 4.56
CA GLN A 302 -26.44 -11.04 4.63
C GLN A 302 -26.84 -11.61 3.25
N LEU A 303 -27.21 -10.74 2.30
CA LEU A 303 -27.45 -11.05 0.89
C LEU A 303 -26.20 -10.92 0.02
N ALA A 304 -25.03 -10.73 0.65
CA ALA A 304 -23.73 -10.88 -0.02
C ALA A 304 -23.44 -12.34 -0.44
N LEU A 305 -24.44 -13.22 -0.39
CA LEU A 305 -24.35 -14.60 -0.85
C LEU A 305 -24.39 -14.64 -2.37
N GLY A 306 -23.34 -15.14 -2.99
CA GLY A 306 -23.32 -15.37 -4.44
C GLY A 306 -21.94 -15.35 -5.06
N ARG A 307 -21.91 -15.49 -6.38
CA ARG A 307 -20.71 -15.33 -7.21
C ARG A 307 -20.43 -13.84 -7.44
N TYR A 308 -19.24 -13.43 -7.04
CA TYR A 308 -18.69 -12.11 -7.30
C TYR A 308 -17.68 -12.19 -8.42
N ARG A 309 -17.54 -11.06 -9.13
CA ARG A 309 -16.56 -10.88 -10.20
C ARG A 309 -15.78 -9.61 -9.93
N ALA A 310 -14.47 -9.74 -9.68
CA ALA A 310 -13.55 -8.63 -9.67
C ALA A 310 -12.89 -8.54 -11.04
N THR A 311 -13.04 -7.41 -11.72
CA THR A 311 -12.42 -7.15 -13.02
C THR A 311 -11.47 -5.97 -12.87
N VAL A 312 -10.22 -6.22 -13.20
CA VAL A 312 -9.14 -5.24 -13.28
C VAL A 312 -8.96 -4.86 -14.73
N VAL A 313 -8.92 -3.56 -14.99
CA VAL A 313 -8.60 -2.97 -16.29
C VAL A 313 -7.39 -2.08 -16.08
N LEU A 314 -6.29 -2.39 -16.77
CA LEU A 314 -5.03 -1.66 -16.67
C LEU A 314 -4.61 -1.15 -18.03
N GLU A 315 -4.30 0.13 -18.09
CA GLU A 315 -3.77 0.82 -19.25
C GLU A 315 -2.27 1.09 -19.03
N GLY A 316 -1.50 1.23 -20.11
CA GLY A 316 -0.06 1.48 -20.01
C GLY A 316 0.76 0.26 -19.54
N ALA A 317 0.25 -0.96 -19.78
CA ALA A 317 0.89 -2.23 -19.47
C ALA A 317 1.79 -2.73 -20.61
N GLY A 318 2.37 -1.84 -21.42
CA GLY A 318 3.28 -2.19 -22.52
C GLY A 318 2.61 -2.47 -23.86
N GLU A 319 1.28 -2.66 -23.88
CA GLU A 319 0.47 -2.82 -25.08
C GLU A 319 -0.48 -1.62 -25.25
N GLU A 320 -0.93 -1.35 -26.48
CA GLU A 320 -1.94 -0.30 -26.75
C GLU A 320 -3.30 -0.66 -26.15
N GLU A 321 -3.65 -1.94 -26.15
CA GLU A 321 -4.89 -2.43 -25.56
C GLU A 321 -4.77 -2.56 -24.03
N PRO A 322 -5.85 -2.24 -23.30
CA PRO A 322 -5.84 -2.38 -21.85
C PRO A 322 -5.80 -3.86 -21.45
N LEU A 323 -4.93 -4.19 -20.50
CA LEU A 323 -4.87 -5.50 -19.87
C LEU A 323 -6.10 -5.70 -18.98
N VAL A 324 -6.98 -6.62 -19.37
CA VAL A 324 -8.20 -6.95 -18.62
C VAL A 324 -8.07 -8.32 -17.96
N GLN A 325 -8.08 -8.36 -16.62
CA GLN A 325 -8.06 -9.59 -15.85
C GLN A 325 -9.31 -9.72 -14.99
N THR A 326 -9.90 -10.92 -14.97
CA THR A 326 -11.12 -11.21 -14.19
C THR A 326 -10.91 -12.34 -13.20
N LEU A 327 -11.23 -12.08 -11.93
CA LEU A 327 -11.27 -13.04 -10.84
C LEU A 327 -12.73 -13.30 -10.45
N SER A 328 -13.14 -14.56 -10.46
CA SER A 328 -14.45 -14.99 -9.98
C SER A 328 -14.31 -15.71 -8.65
N TYR A 329 -15.09 -15.33 -7.65
CA TYR A 329 -15.08 -15.95 -6.33
C TYR A 329 -16.48 -16.00 -5.73
N TRP A 330 -16.67 -16.81 -4.69
CA TRP A 330 -17.95 -16.94 -4.00
C TRP A 330 -17.85 -16.37 -2.59
N ILE A 331 -18.89 -15.65 -2.17
CA ILE A 331 -19.05 -15.22 -0.78
C ILE A 331 -20.18 -16.05 -0.18
N PHE A 332 -19.91 -16.68 0.97
CA PHE A 332 -20.87 -17.48 1.73
C PHE A 332 -20.83 -17.10 3.22
N PRO A 333 -21.85 -16.38 3.75
CA PRO A 333 -21.87 -15.89 5.13
C PRO A 333 -22.29 -17.00 6.13
N TRP A 334 -21.53 -18.09 6.20
CA TRP A 334 -21.83 -19.23 7.08
C TRP A 334 -22.00 -18.89 8.57
N PRO A 335 -21.35 -17.87 9.18
CA PRO A 335 -21.56 -17.59 10.60
C PRO A 335 -23.00 -17.17 10.91
N GLY A 336 -23.66 -16.49 9.97
CA GLY A 336 -25.07 -16.15 10.08
C GLY A 336 -25.97 -17.38 10.03
N PHE A 337 -25.71 -18.28 9.08
CA PHE A 337 -26.45 -19.55 8.96
C PHE A 337 -26.20 -20.48 10.15
N LEU A 338 -24.98 -20.52 10.69
CA LEU A 338 -24.66 -21.29 11.88
C LEU A 338 -25.42 -20.76 13.10
N MET A 339 -25.47 -19.44 13.32
CA MET A 339 -26.29 -18.86 14.38
C MET A 339 -27.77 -19.17 14.19
N LEU A 340 -28.30 -19.03 12.99
CA LEU A 340 -29.69 -19.35 12.69
C LEU A 340 -30.00 -20.83 12.92
N PHE A 341 -29.07 -21.73 12.56
CA PHE A 341 -29.18 -23.17 12.84
C PHE A 341 -29.12 -23.46 14.34
N LEU A 342 -28.19 -22.86 15.09
CA LEU A 342 -28.08 -23.05 16.54
C LEU A 342 -29.30 -22.53 17.30
N VAL A 343 -29.99 -21.50 16.79
CA VAL A 343 -31.24 -20.98 17.38
C VAL A 343 -32.46 -21.82 16.97
N SER A 344 -32.54 -22.23 15.70
CA SER A 344 -33.70 -22.96 15.18
C SER A 344 -33.69 -24.45 15.53
N ALA A 345 -32.54 -25.11 15.59
CA ALA A 345 -32.44 -26.55 15.85
C ALA A 345 -33.03 -26.96 17.23
N PRO A 346 -32.79 -26.24 18.34
CA PRO A 346 -33.43 -26.52 19.63
C PRO A 346 -34.95 -26.30 19.59
N LEU A 347 -35.43 -25.28 18.88
CA LEU A 347 -36.87 -25.00 18.73
C LEU A 347 -37.56 -26.12 17.93
N VAL A 348 -36.96 -26.55 16.83
CA VAL A 348 -37.46 -27.67 16.03
C VAL A 348 -37.41 -28.98 16.84
N PHE A 349 -36.33 -29.23 17.58
CA PHE A 349 -36.19 -30.42 18.41
C PHE A 349 -37.21 -30.46 19.57
N THR A 350 -37.42 -29.34 20.25
CA THR A 350 -38.42 -29.25 21.33
C THR A 350 -39.84 -29.39 20.78
N GLY A 351 -40.16 -28.74 19.65
CA GLY A 351 -41.43 -28.92 18.95
C GLY A 351 -41.69 -30.36 18.50
N TRP A 352 -40.67 -31.02 17.91
CA TRP A 352 -40.75 -32.42 17.51
C TRP A 352 -40.95 -33.36 18.72
N ARG A 353 -40.21 -33.12 19.82
CA ARG A 353 -40.34 -33.90 21.05
C ARG A 353 -41.72 -33.72 21.69
N LEU A 354 -42.25 -32.49 21.72
CA LEU A 354 -43.58 -32.20 22.24
C LEU A 354 -44.66 -32.88 21.39
N ARG A 355 -44.60 -32.78 20.06
CA ARG A 355 -45.51 -33.47 19.14
C ARG A 355 -45.58 -34.97 19.43
N ASN A 356 -44.44 -35.63 19.59
CA ASN A 356 -44.39 -37.06 19.86
C ASN A 356 -44.95 -37.44 21.25
N ARG A 357 -44.92 -36.54 22.23
CA ARG A 357 -45.55 -36.76 23.55
C ARG A 357 -47.06 -36.53 23.50
N PHE A 358 -47.53 -35.52 22.77
CA PHE A 358 -48.95 -35.24 22.59
C PHE A 358 -49.65 -36.34 21.78
N THR A 359 -49.04 -36.86 20.72
CA THR A 359 -49.61 -38.00 19.96
C THR A 359 -49.72 -39.26 20.83
N GLY A 360 -48.73 -39.53 21.70
CA GLY A 360 -48.80 -40.62 22.67
C GLY A 360 -49.90 -40.42 23.72
N ALA A 361 -50.09 -39.21 24.24
CA ALA A 361 -51.14 -38.90 25.21
C ALA A 361 -52.55 -38.96 24.61
N VAL A 362 -52.73 -38.49 23.36
CA VAL A 362 -54.00 -38.58 22.63
C VAL A 362 -54.33 -40.04 22.28
N ALA A 363 -53.34 -40.85 21.89
CA ALA A 363 -53.53 -42.29 21.67
C ALA A 363 -53.90 -43.04 22.96
N ALA A 364 -53.33 -42.65 24.11
CA ALA A 364 -53.69 -43.20 25.42
C ALA A 364 -55.12 -42.80 25.85
N LEU A 365 -55.53 -41.56 25.56
CA LEU A 365 -56.88 -41.05 25.86
C LEU A 365 -57.95 -41.74 24.99
N LEU A 366 -57.65 -41.98 23.71
CA LEU A 366 -58.55 -42.67 22.78
C LEU A 366 -58.62 -44.19 23.02
N SER A 367 -57.55 -44.82 23.54
CA SER A 367 -57.57 -46.24 23.92
C SER A 367 -58.17 -46.52 25.31
N GLY A 368 -58.33 -45.50 26.15
CA GLY A 368 -58.91 -45.60 27.50
C GLY A 368 -60.44 -45.67 27.59
N VAL A 369 -61.18 -45.55 26.47
CA VAL A 369 -62.66 -45.50 26.46
C VAL A 369 -63.33 -46.89 26.38
N GLY A 370 -62.56 -47.98 26.39
CA GLY A 370 -63.09 -49.35 26.19
C GLY A 370 -63.36 -50.23 27.42
N ALA A 371 -63.13 -49.78 28.66
CA ALA A 371 -63.17 -50.66 29.84
C ALA A 371 -64.20 -50.22 30.89
N GLY A 372 -65.49 -50.22 30.52
CA GLY A 372 -66.62 -49.94 31.42
C GLY A 372 -67.60 -51.10 31.53
N LYS A 373 -67.27 -52.07 32.40
CA LYS A 373 -68.14 -53.02 33.15
C LYS A 373 -69.30 -53.75 32.42
N ARG A 374 -69.09 -55.05 32.18
CA ARG A 374 -70.11 -56.09 32.38
C ARG A 374 -70.36 -56.27 33.89
N LYS A 375 -71.61 -56.20 34.32
CA LYS A 375 -72.17 -57.03 35.38
C LYS A 375 -73.59 -57.39 35.01
#